data_AF-A0A2Z6PL29-F1
#
_entry.id   AF-A0A2Z6PL29-F1
#
_cell.length_a   1.000
_cell.length_b   1.000
_cell.length_c   1.000
_cell.angle_alpha   90.00
_cell.angle_beta   90.00
_cell.angle_gamma   90.00
#
_symmetry.space_group_name_H-M   'P 1'
#
loop_
_entity.id
_entity.type
_entity.pdbx_description
1 polymer ?
#
loop_
_entity_poly.entity_id
_entity_poly.type
_entity_poly.pdbx_seq_one_letter_code
_entity_poly.pdbx_strand_id
1 'polypeptide(L)'
;GALPSQAKLFDTPDLLHPYQITTRLTREEQKLVYMTKELKPRTYRVKAGHSIHIAGLKRLDVEETSLDTIYVTVWASPYLPLHMSKVENASKMFQGHFGHQLQPPIGEKRVEELENWVRMEFHVGGNSWDSSSVDIAAAGLGWFAIGLKGEAVLGVWTYEGVDVVHRSSLIPCRSNTFEQCFKNRTGHRTGEGTGSLVH
;
A
#
# COMPACT_ATOMS: atom_id res chain seq x y z
N GLY A 1 26.52 21.54 13.14
CA GLY A 1 27.16 22.81 12.75
C GLY A 1 26.33 23.95 13.27
N ALA A 2 26.93 24.94 13.92
CA ALA A 2 26.23 26.16 14.35
C ALA A 2 26.29 27.18 13.21
N LEU A 3 25.14 27.76 12.85
CA LEU A 3 25.09 28.83 11.86
C LEU A 3 25.74 30.10 12.43
N PRO A 4 26.46 30.90 11.62
CA PRO A 4 27.12 32.11 12.07
C PRO A 4 26.10 33.16 12.55
N SER A 5 26.53 34.04 13.45
CA SER A 5 25.71 35.03 14.17
C SER A 5 24.94 36.04 13.29
N GLN A 6 25.22 36.10 11.99
CA GLN A 6 24.54 36.97 11.03
C GLN A 6 23.73 36.22 9.96
N ALA A 7 23.52 34.92 10.11
CA ALA A 7 22.67 34.17 9.18
C ALA A 7 21.19 34.59 9.35
N LYS A 8 20.55 34.99 8.24
CA LYS A 8 19.10 35.21 8.19
C LYS A 8 18.45 34.00 7.54
N LEU A 9 17.57 33.33 8.29
CA LEU A 9 16.68 32.29 7.78
C LEU A 9 15.39 32.98 7.34
N PHE A 10 15.11 32.92 6.04
CA PHE A 10 13.85 33.40 5.48
C PHE A 10 12.93 32.22 5.27
N ASP A 11 11.77 32.26 5.90
CA ASP A 11 10.71 31.29 5.66
C ASP A 11 10.02 31.65 4.34
N THR A 12 10.04 30.74 3.38
CA THR A 12 9.32 30.91 2.11
C THR A 12 7.95 30.26 2.25
N PRO A 13 6.87 30.89 1.74
CA PRO A 13 5.56 30.26 1.74
C PRO A 13 5.61 28.88 1.09
N ASP A 14 4.87 27.94 1.67
CA ASP A 14 4.93 26.53 1.29
C ASP A 14 4.47 26.31 -0.16
N LEU A 15 5.17 25.43 -0.88
CA LEU A 15 4.85 25.10 -2.26
C LEU A 15 3.90 23.90 -2.29
N LEU A 16 2.66 24.14 -2.71
CA LEU A 16 1.70 23.06 -2.91
C LEU A 16 2.12 22.21 -4.12
N HIS A 17 2.24 20.91 -3.90
CA HIS A 17 2.58 19.94 -4.94
C HIS A 17 1.28 19.26 -5.41
N PRO A 18 0.66 19.69 -6.53
CA PRO A 18 -0.67 19.21 -6.95
C PRO A 18 -0.71 17.72 -7.29
N TYR A 19 0.47 17.13 -7.54
CA TYR A 19 0.64 15.71 -7.83
C TYR A 19 0.65 14.81 -6.59
N GLN A 20 0.67 15.36 -5.38
CA GLN A 20 0.55 14.59 -4.15
C GLN A 20 -0.92 14.36 -3.81
N ILE A 21 -1.31 13.13 -3.50
CA ILE A 21 -2.71 12.83 -3.16
C ILE A 21 -3.19 13.58 -1.91
N THR A 22 -2.28 13.87 -0.97
CA THR A 22 -2.58 14.52 0.31
C THR A 22 -3.09 15.94 0.17
N THR A 23 -2.76 16.65 -0.91
CA THR A 23 -3.27 18.00 -1.18
C THR A 23 -4.76 18.02 -1.52
N ARG A 24 -5.31 16.87 -1.90
CA ARG A 24 -6.73 16.67 -2.27
C ARG A 24 -7.59 16.16 -1.12
N LEU A 25 -6.96 15.86 0.01
CA LEU A 25 -7.59 15.29 1.19
C LEU A 25 -7.97 16.38 2.19
N THR A 26 -9.09 16.19 2.88
CA THR A 26 -9.47 17.06 4.00
C THR A 26 -8.50 16.88 5.17
N ARG A 27 -8.51 17.80 6.14
CA ARG A 27 -7.65 17.70 7.34
C ARG A 27 -7.88 16.41 8.13
N GLU A 28 -9.10 15.87 8.12
CA GLU A 28 -9.41 14.60 8.80
C GLU A 28 -8.84 13.41 8.03
N GLU A 29 -8.99 13.39 6.72
CA GLU A 29 -8.44 12.36 5.83
C GLU A 29 -6.90 12.38 5.85
N GLN A 30 -6.28 13.56 5.87
CA GLN A 30 -4.83 13.73 5.97
C GLN A 30 -4.26 13.10 7.25
N LYS A 31 -4.96 13.20 8.39
CA LYS A 31 -4.53 12.54 9.64
C LYS A 31 -4.43 11.01 9.51
N LEU A 32 -5.22 10.41 8.63
CA LEU A 32 -5.17 8.97 8.34
C LEU A 32 -3.98 8.61 7.45
N VAL A 33 -3.59 9.49 6.54
CA VAL A 33 -2.50 9.26 5.58
C VAL A 33 -1.12 9.58 6.17
N TYR A 34 -1.04 10.59 7.04
CA TYR A 34 0.24 10.97 7.65
C TYR A 34 0.86 9.84 8.48
N MET A 35 2.15 9.62 8.27
CA MET A 35 2.93 8.61 8.96
C MET A 35 3.37 9.13 10.33
N THR A 36 2.46 9.12 11.29
CA THR A 36 2.73 9.53 12.69
C THR A 36 3.32 8.39 13.54
N LYS A 37 3.30 7.16 13.01
CA LYS A 37 3.85 5.94 13.62
C LYS A 37 4.81 5.26 12.65
N GLU A 38 5.67 4.41 13.20
CA GLU A 38 6.52 3.52 12.40
C GLU A 38 5.68 2.72 11.39
N LEU A 39 6.10 2.72 10.13
CA LEU A 39 5.44 1.97 9.07
C LEU A 39 5.58 0.47 9.32
N LYS A 40 4.44 -0.22 9.41
CA LYS A 40 4.40 -1.68 9.49
C LYS A 40 4.11 -2.27 8.10
N PRO A 41 4.99 -3.11 7.56
CA PRO A 41 4.75 -3.76 6.27
C PRO A 41 3.56 -4.72 6.38
N ARG A 42 2.69 -4.69 5.37
CA ARG A 42 1.52 -5.58 5.28
C ARG A 42 1.62 -6.36 3.97
N THR A 43 1.98 -7.64 4.06
CA THR A 43 2.32 -8.48 2.89
C THR A 43 1.21 -9.46 2.54
N TYR A 44 0.93 -9.57 1.25
CA TYR A 44 -0.06 -10.45 0.65
C TYR A 44 0.59 -11.35 -0.39
N ARG A 45 0.10 -12.59 -0.51
CA ARG A 45 0.35 -13.46 -1.66
C ARG A 45 -0.80 -13.27 -2.64
N VAL A 46 -0.49 -12.78 -3.82
CA VAL A 46 -1.48 -12.32 -4.80
C VAL A 46 -1.31 -13.11 -6.09
N LYS A 47 -2.42 -13.62 -6.62
CA LYS A 47 -2.45 -14.29 -7.93
C LYS A 47 -2.99 -13.35 -9.00
N ALA A 48 -2.81 -13.71 -10.27
CA ALA A 48 -3.44 -13.00 -11.38
C ALA A 48 -4.97 -12.85 -11.17
N GLY A 49 -5.50 -11.71 -11.60
CA GLY A 49 -6.91 -11.33 -11.44
C GLY A 49 -7.29 -10.87 -10.01
N HIS A 50 -6.32 -10.60 -9.13
CA HIS A 50 -6.57 -10.06 -7.79
C HIS A 50 -6.01 -8.65 -7.63
N SER A 51 -6.62 -7.91 -6.71
CA SER A 51 -6.32 -6.52 -6.44
C SER A 51 -6.12 -6.26 -4.96
N ILE A 52 -5.28 -5.27 -4.64
CA ILE A 52 -5.10 -4.73 -3.29
C ILE A 52 -5.43 -3.24 -3.30
N HIS A 53 -6.38 -2.86 -2.46
CA HIS A 53 -6.77 -1.48 -2.23
C HIS A 53 -6.05 -0.93 -0.98
N ILE A 54 -5.58 0.32 -1.09
CA ILE A 54 -5.20 1.17 0.04
C ILE A 54 -6.30 2.22 0.16
N ALA A 55 -7.21 1.99 1.10
CA ALA A 55 -8.43 2.79 1.24
C ALA A 55 -9.14 2.99 -0.11
N GLY A 56 -9.85 4.11 -0.28
CA GLY A 56 -10.37 4.58 -1.56
C GLY A 56 -9.39 5.52 -2.27
N LEU A 57 -8.07 5.27 -2.16
CA LEU A 57 -7.03 6.16 -2.69
C LEU A 57 -6.14 5.54 -3.76
N LYS A 58 -5.81 4.25 -3.62
CA LYS A 58 -4.94 3.54 -4.57
C LYS A 58 -5.33 2.08 -4.66
N ARG A 59 -5.24 1.51 -5.86
CA ARG A 59 -5.41 0.07 -6.12
C ARG A 59 -4.24 -0.47 -6.93
N LEU A 60 -3.82 -1.68 -6.63
CA LEU A 60 -2.89 -2.45 -7.45
C LEU A 60 -3.59 -3.72 -7.91
N ASP A 61 -3.67 -3.91 -9.21
CA ASP A 61 -4.18 -5.11 -9.86
C ASP A 61 -3.00 -5.95 -10.35
N VAL A 62 -2.96 -7.23 -10.01
CA VAL A 62 -2.06 -8.20 -10.63
C VAL A 62 -2.80 -8.80 -11.81
N GLU A 63 -2.51 -8.31 -13.00
CA GLU A 63 -3.28 -8.66 -14.20
C GLU A 63 -2.73 -9.95 -14.81
N GLU A 64 -1.42 -9.98 -15.05
CA GLU A 64 -0.71 -11.13 -15.59
C GLU A 64 0.55 -11.41 -14.78
N THR A 65 0.93 -12.69 -14.69
CA THR A 65 2.22 -13.09 -14.12
C THR A 65 2.62 -14.47 -14.64
N SER A 66 3.93 -14.70 -14.79
CA SER A 66 4.48 -16.01 -15.14
C SER A 66 4.48 -17.02 -13.97
N LEU A 67 3.91 -16.65 -12.83
CA LEU A 67 4.00 -17.34 -11.54
C LEU A 67 2.60 -17.61 -10.98
N ASP A 68 2.45 -18.60 -10.11
CA ASP A 68 1.17 -18.88 -9.46
C ASP A 68 0.72 -17.72 -8.53
N THR A 69 1.67 -17.13 -7.81
CA THR A 69 1.45 -16.00 -6.91
C THR A 69 2.69 -15.12 -6.82
N ILE A 70 2.53 -13.82 -6.67
CA ILE A 70 3.58 -12.86 -6.31
C ILE A 70 3.41 -12.37 -4.86
N TYR A 71 4.48 -11.82 -4.26
CA TYR A 71 4.36 -11.09 -3.00
C TYR A 71 4.20 -9.60 -3.25
N VAL A 72 3.17 -9.03 -2.62
CA VAL A 72 2.96 -7.58 -2.58
C VAL A 72 3.00 -7.13 -1.13
N THR A 73 3.97 -6.30 -0.79
CA THR A 73 4.08 -5.66 0.52
C THR A 73 3.63 -4.22 0.44
N VAL A 74 2.61 -3.87 1.22
CA VAL A 74 2.10 -2.50 1.30
C VAL A 74 2.82 -1.73 2.41
N TRP A 75 3.41 -0.61 2.02
CA TRP A 75 4.02 0.38 2.90
C TRP A 75 3.21 1.67 2.84
N ALA A 76 2.31 1.83 3.81
CA ALA A 76 1.44 2.98 3.95
C ALA A 76 1.08 3.15 5.43
N SER A 77 0.48 4.29 5.80
CA SER A 77 0.01 4.54 7.16
C SER A 77 -0.81 3.36 7.70
N PRO A 78 -0.58 2.93 8.96
CA PRO A 78 -1.31 1.80 9.56
C PRO A 78 -2.79 2.11 9.80
N TYR A 79 -3.19 3.38 9.74
CA TYR A 79 -4.58 3.81 9.87
C TYR A 79 -5.40 3.62 8.59
N LEU A 80 -4.72 3.39 7.46
CA LEU A 80 -5.40 3.16 6.18
C LEU A 80 -5.84 1.69 6.09
N PRO A 81 -7.14 1.43 5.84
CA PRO A 81 -7.64 0.09 5.62
C PRO A 81 -7.03 -0.48 4.33
N LEU A 82 -6.67 -1.76 4.39
CA LEU A 82 -6.24 -2.52 3.21
C LEU A 82 -7.27 -3.60 2.91
N HIS A 83 -7.60 -3.75 1.63
CA HIS A 83 -8.55 -4.77 1.21
C HIS A 83 -8.07 -5.49 -0.05
N MET A 84 -8.02 -6.81 0.03
CA MET A 84 -7.71 -7.66 -1.12
C MET A 84 -9.00 -8.22 -1.70
N SER A 85 -9.20 -8.05 -3.01
CA SER A 85 -10.39 -8.51 -3.72
C SER A 85 -10.01 -9.07 -5.08
N LYS A 86 -10.98 -9.62 -5.81
CA LYS A 86 -10.80 -9.91 -7.23
C LYS A 86 -10.97 -8.64 -8.06
N VAL A 87 -10.26 -8.54 -9.17
CA VAL A 87 -10.36 -7.40 -10.10
C VAL A 87 -11.79 -7.24 -10.63
N GLU A 88 -12.51 -8.34 -10.88
CA GLU A 88 -13.93 -8.31 -11.31
C GLU A 88 -14.87 -7.60 -10.33
N ASN A 89 -14.49 -7.48 -9.05
CA ASN A 89 -15.28 -6.81 -8.02
C ASN A 89 -14.91 -5.33 -7.86
N ALA A 90 -13.97 -4.80 -8.64
CA ALA A 90 -13.51 -3.41 -8.54
C ALA A 90 -14.65 -2.39 -8.61
N SER A 91 -15.61 -2.57 -9.53
CA SER A 91 -16.75 -1.66 -9.66
C SER A 91 -17.68 -1.70 -8.44
N LYS A 92 -17.89 -2.90 -7.87
CA LYS A 92 -18.69 -3.07 -6.63
C LYS A 92 -17.98 -2.46 -5.43
N MET A 93 -16.66 -2.60 -5.35
CA MET A 93 -15.81 -1.96 -4.34
C MET A 93 -15.98 -0.44 -4.38
N PHE A 94 -15.89 0.15 -5.56
CA PHE A 94 -16.05 1.60 -5.75
C PHE A 94 -17.44 2.06 -5.30
N GLN A 95 -18.51 1.40 -5.75
CA GLN A 95 -19.89 1.82 -5.47
C GLN A 95 -20.33 1.57 -4.03
N GLY A 96 -19.88 0.48 -3.39
CA GLY A 96 -20.42 0.04 -2.11
C GLY A 96 -19.53 0.28 -0.90
N HIS A 97 -18.22 0.49 -1.10
CA HIS A 97 -17.27 0.50 0.01
C HIS A 97 -16.45 1.79 0.13
N PHE A 98 -16.25 2.53 -0.96
CA PHE A 98 -15.57 3.83 -0.89
C PHE A 98 -16.47 4.81 -0.13
N GLY A 99 -15.87 5.66 0.69
CA GLY A 99 -16.66 6.54 1.58
C GLY A 99 -17.17 5.85 2.85
N HIS A 100 -17.14 4.51 2.93
CA HIS A 100 -17.64 3.73 4.08
C HIS A 100 -16.54 2.92 4.76
N GLN A 101 -16.17 1.78 4.17
CA GLN A 101 -15.19 0.84 4.73
C GLN A 101 -13.79 1.11 4.18
N LEU A 102 -13.72 1.63 2.95
CA LEU A 102 -12.49 2.09 2.31
C LEU A 102 -12.43 3.62 2.40
N GLN A 103 -12.14 4.09 3.62
CA GLN A 103 -11.87 5.51 3.90
C GLN A 103 -10.37 5.71 4.15
N PRO A 104 -9.80 6.86 3.76
CA PRO A 104 -10.39 7.94 2.98
C PRO A 104 -10.66 7.55 1.52
N PRO A 105 -11.58 8.23 0.81
CA PRO A 105 -12.33 9.43 1.21
C PRO A 105 -13.38 9.12 2.28
N ILE A 106 -13.72 10.10 3.14
CA ILE A 106 -14.68 9.90 4.25
C ILE A 106 -16.07 10.36 3.80
N GLY A 107 -16.99 9.41 3.64
CA GLY A 107 -18.37 9.65 3.19
C GLY A 107 -18.53 9.65 1.66
N GLU A 108 -19.72 9.32 1.18
CA GLU A 108 -20.04 9.18 -0.24
C GLU A 108 -19.85 10.50 -1.02
N LYS A 109 -20.28 11.63 -0.45
CA LYS A 109 -20.09 12.96 -1.04
C LYS A 109 -18.63 13.26 -1.37
N ARG A 110 -17.70 12.82 -0.51
CA ARG A 110 -16.25 13.01 -0.73
C ARG A 110 -15.72 12.16 -1.87
N VAL A 111 -16.33 11.01 -2.14
CA VAL A 111 -15.97 10.18 -3.29
C VAL A 111 -16.38 10.89 -4.59
N GLU A 112 -17.54 11.54 -4.63
CA GLU A 112 -18.03 12.29 -5.79
C GLU A 112 -17.22 13.58 -6.06
N GLU A 113 -16.69 14.20 -5.01
CA GLU A 113 -15.86 15.42 -5.12
C GLU A 113 -14.45 15.15 -5.65
N LEU A 114 -13.97 13.91 -5.60
CA LEU A 114 -12.65 13.54 -6.11
C LEU A 114 -12.74 13.14 -7.59
N GLU A 115 -11.64 13.40 -8.30
CA GLU A 115 -11.54 13.20 -9.75
C GLU A 115 -11.67 11.72 -10.17
N ASN A 116 -11.63 11.49 -11.48
CA ASN A 116 -11.66 10.13 -12.02
C ASN A 116 -10.39 9.36 -11.67
N TRP A 117 -10.54 8.04 -11.59
CA TRP A 117 -9.42 7.13 -11.46
C TRP A 117 -8.81 6.83 -12.82
N VAL A 118 -7.49 6.88 -12.90
CA VAL A 118 -6.72 6.53 -14.09
C VAL A 118 -5.90 5.26 -13.83
N ARG A 119 -5.71 4.46 -14.89
CA ARG A 119 -4.87 3.25 -14.85
C ARG A 119 -3.48 3.57 -15.42
N MET A 120 -2.46 3.11 -14.72
CA MET A 120 -1.08 3.09 -15.21
C MET A 120 -0.58 1.65 -15.21
N GLU A 121 0.03 1.25 -16.31
CA GLU A 121 0.56 -0.10 -16.48
C GLU A 121 2.04 -0.15 -16.15
N PHE A 122 2.45 -1.20 -15.43
CA PHE A 122 3.84 -1.46 -15.10
C PHE A 122 4.21 -2.91 -15.41
N HIS A 123 5.29 -3.08 -16.15
CA HIS A 123 5.93 -4.37 -16.38
C HIS A 123 7.05 -4.52 -15.37
N VAL A 124 6.98 -5.55 -14.53
CA VAL A 124 7.97 -5.77 -13.46
C VAL A 124 8.56 -7.17 -13.55
N GLY A 125 9.89 -7.20 -13.49
CA GLY A 125 10.67 -8.43 -13.45
C GLY A 125 11.44 -8.55 -12.14
N GLY A 126 11.63 -9.77 -11.68
CA GLY A 126 12.37 -10.07 -10.46
C GLY A 126 13.01 -11.44 -10.50
N ASN A 127 14.10 -11.60 -9.77
CA ASN A 127 14.91 -12.81 -9.74
C ASN A 127 15.00 -13.46 -8.34
N SER A 128 14.31 -12.90 -7.35
CA SER A 128 14.35 -13.37 -5.95
C SER A 128 13.00 -13.19 -5.25
N TRP A 129 12.61 -14.21 -4.47
CA TRP A 129 11.49 -14.13 -3.54
C TRP A 129 11.85 -13.44 -2.23
N ASP A 130 13.15 -13.43 -1.91
CA ASP A 130 13.67 -12.92 -0.64
C ASP A 130 13.88 -11.40 -0.63
N SER A 131 13.80 -10.78 -1.82
CA SER A 131 13.98 -9.36 -1.97
C SER A 131 12.93 -8.72 -2.85
N SER A 132 12.40 -7.56 -2.42
CA SER A 132 11.60 -6.74 -3.31
C SER A 132 12.46 -6.22 -4.45
N SER A 133 12.02 -6.48 -5.69
CA SER A 133 12.74 -6.07 -6.89
C SER A 133 12.42 -4.61 -7.26
N VAL A 134 11.17 -4.20 -7.02
CA VAL A 134 10.62 -2.92 -7.45
C VAL A 134 9.66 -2.36 -6.41
N ASP A 135 9.71 -1.03 -6.21
CA ASP A 135 8.68 -0.29 -5.51
C ASP A 135 7.84 0.54 -6.51
N ILE A 136 6.50 0.47 -6.35
CA ILE A 136 5.53 1.34 -7.04
C ILE A 136 4.98 2.34 -6.02
N ALA A 137 5.54 3.55 -6.00
CA ALA A 137 5.21 4.60 -5.05
C ALA A 137 4.14 5.55 -5.60
N ALA A 138 3.20 5.98 -4.76
CA ALA A 138 2.30 7.10 -5.06
C ALA A 138 2.62 8.28 -4.14
N ALA A 139 2.73 9.47 -4.72
CA ALA A 139 3.15 10.66 -4.00
C ALA A 139 2.18 11.00 -2.85
N GLY A 140 2.71 11.04 -1.62
CA GLY A 140 1.95 11.38 -0.42
C GLY A 140 1.23 10.22 0.28
N LEU A 141 1.22 8.98 -0.27
CA LEU A 141 0.48 7.85 0.32
C LEU A 141 1.38 6.72 0.86
N GLY A 142 2.39 6.36 0.08
CA GLY A 142 3.18 5.16 0.32
C GLY A 142 3.47 4.37 -0.97
N TRP A 143 3.87 3.11 -0.84
CA TRP A 143 4.24 2.28 -1.99
C TRP A 143 3.86 0.80 -1.83
N PHE A 144 3.80 0.13 -2.97
CA PHE A 144 3.78 -1.33 -3.06
C PHE A 144 5.19 -1.82 -3.37
N ALA A 145 5.75 -2.65 -2.50
CA ALA A 145 6.99 -3.36 -2.75
C ALA A 145 6.65 -4.73 -3.34
N ILE A 146 7.15 -4.99 -4.56
CA ILE A 146 6.83 -6.21 -5.31
C ILE A 146 8.01 -7.18 -5.17
N GLY A 147 7.72 -8.40 -4.69
CA GLY A 147 8.66 -9.51 -4.61
C GLY A 147 8.21 -10.64 -5.53
N LEU A 148 9.01 -10.95 -6.56
CA LEU A 148 8.73 -12.03 -7.50
C LEU A 148 10.02 -12.63 -8.08
N LYS A 149 9.92 -13.87 -8.57
CA LYS A 149 10.98 -14.55 -9.33
C LYS A 149 10.47 -14.93 -10.71
N GLY A 150 10.26 -13.93 -11.56
CA GLY A 150 9.65 -14.05 -12.89
C GLY A 150 9.23 -12.67 -13.38
N GLU A 151 8.16 -12.63 -14.16
CA GLU A 151 7.60 -11.39 -14.71
C GLU A 151 6.12 -11.22 -14.30
N ALA A 152 5.68 -9.96 -14.22
CA ALA A 152 4.28 -9.61 -13.99
C ALA A 152 3.89 -8.28 -14.67
N VAL A 153 2.63 -8.20 -15.09
CA VAL A 153 1.98 -6.97 -15.55
C VAL A 153 1.04 -6.49 -14.46
N LEU A 154 1.26 -5.25 -14.02
CA LEU A 154 0.55 -4.63 -12.91
C LEU A 154 -0.25 -3.42 -13.38
N GLY A 155 -1.53 -3.38 -13.04
CA GLY A 155 -2.39 -2.22 -13.24
C GLY A 155 -2.50 -1.41 -11.95
N VAL A 156 -1.91 -0.23 -11.91
CA VAL A 156 -2.00 0.67 -10.75
C VAL A 156 -3.06 1.72 -11.02
N TRP A 157 -4.00 1.88 -10.10
CA TRP A 157 -5.05 2.88 -10.20
C TRP A 157 -5.01 3.86 -9.05
N THR A 158 -5.20 5.14 -9.36
CA THR A 158 -5.35 6.23 -8.40
C THR A 158 -6.02 7.42 -9.10
N TYR A 159 -6.23 8.53 -8.39
CA TYR A 159 -6.83 9.74 -8.95
C TYR A 159 -5.94 10.37 -10.02
N GLU A 160 -6.58 10.88 -11.07
CA GLU A 160 -5.91 11.58 -12.17
C GLU A 160 -4.95 12.67 -11.68
N GLY A 161 -3.75 12.75 -12.25
CA GLY A 161 -2.75 13.76 -11.87
C GLY A 161 -1.99 13.47 -10.58
N VAL A 162 -2.31 12.39 -9.84
CA VAL A 162 -1.43 11.90 -8.77
C VAL A 162 -0.22 11.18 -9.38
N ASP A 163 0.98 11.58 -8.97
CA ASP A 163 2.21 11.00 -9.52
C ASP A 163 2.47 9.60 -8.93
N VAL A 164 2.75 8.65 -9.81
CA VAL A 164 3.08 7.26 -9.49
C VAL A 164 4.39 6.89 -10.14
N VAL A 165 5.38 6.60 -9.28
CA VAL A 165 6.75 6.35 -9.69
C VAL A 165 7.12 4.89 -9.48
N HIS A 166 7.67 4.30 -10.53
CA HIS A 166 8.40 3.04 -10.47
C HIS A 166 9.86 3.32 -10.09
N ARG A 167 10.36 2.67 -9.03
CA ARG A 167 11.74 2.85 -8.55
C ARG A 167 12.34 1.55 -8.03
N SER A 168 13.66 1.53 -7.89
CA SER A 168 14.37 0.46 -7.17
C SER A 168 13.89 0.38 -5.73
N SER A 169 13.81 -0.85 -5.18
CA SER A 169 13.26 -1.03 -3.84
C SER A 169 14.10 -0.31 -2.78
N LEU A 170 13.43 0.47 -1.92
CA LEU A 170 14.07 1.10 -0.77
C LEU A 170 14.35 0.10 0.35
N ILE A 171 13.58 -0.99 0.43
CA ILE A 171 13.72 -2.01 1.46
C ILE A 171 13.75 -3.39 0.76
N PRO A 172 14.86 -3.73 0.08
CA PRO A 172 14.94 -4.96 -0.67
C PRO A 172 14.90 -6.17 0.26
N CYS A 173 15.68 -6.22 1.34
CA CYS A 173 15.93 -7.46 2.10
C CYS A 173 15.11 -7.57 3.42
N ARG A 174 13.80 -7.85 3.36
CA ARG A 174 12.97 -8.13 4.57
C ARG A 174 12.31 -9.51 4.63
N SER A 175 12.61 -10.44 3.71
CA SER A 175 12.07 -11.82 3.75
C SER A 175 12.31 -12.57 5.05
N ASN A 176 13.48 -12.38 5.67
CA ASN A 176 13.82 -12.98 6.97
C ASN A 176 12.83 -12.60 8.09
N THR A 177 12.20 -11.43 8.02
CA THR A 177 11.16 -11.01 8.98
C THR A 177 9.78 -11.56 8.61
N PHE A 178 9.50 -11.74 7.31
CA PHE A 178 8.23 -12.29 6.82
C PHE A 178 8.06 -13.77 7.18
N GLU A 179 9.12 -14.58 7.10
CA GLU A 179 9.06 -15.98 7.57
C GLU A 179 8.79 -16.10 9.07
N GLN A 180 9.42 -15.27 9.90
CA GLN A 180 9.18 -15.26 11.35
C GLN A 180 7.75 -14.85 11.68
N CYS A 181 7.18 -13.84 11.02
CA CYS A 181 5.80 -13.42 11.25
C CYS A 181 4.76 -14.47 10.79
N PHE A 182 5.03 -15.22 9.71
CA PHE A 182 4.16 -16.33 9.29
C PHE A 182 4.28 -17.53 10.22
N LYS A 183 5.50 -17.96 10.57
CA LYS A 183 5.74 -19.08 11.50
C LYS A 183 5.12 -18.82 12.88
N ASN A 184 5.19 -17.58 13.39
CA ASN A 184 4.60 -17.20 14.67
C ASN A 184 3.07 -17.16 14.66
N ARG A 185 2.40 -16.98 13.51
CA ARG A 185 0.93 -17.08 13.41
C ARG A 185 0.44 -18.51 13.33
N THR A 186 1.19 -19.41 12.72
CA THR A 186 0.83 -20.84 12.64
C THR A 186 1.19 -21.62 13.92
N GLY A 187 2.14 -21.13 14.72
CA GLY A 187 2.54 -21.76 16.00
C GLY A 187 1.53 -21.64 17.15
N HIS A 188 0.51 -20.77 17.03
CA HIS A 188 -0.49 -20.56 18.10
C HIS A 188 -1.75 -21.45 17.98
N ARG A 189 -1.76 -22.48 17.13
CA ARG A 189 -2.91 -23.41 17.00
C ARG A 189 -2.62 -24.87 17.34
N THR A 190 -1.42 -25.22 17.81
CA THR A 190 -1.12 -26.60 18.22
C THR A 190 -0.33 -26.60 19.52
N GLY A 191 -1.02 -26.86 20.62
CA GLY A 191 -0.38 -27.11 21.91
C GLY A 191 -1.26 -26.67 23.07
N GLU A 192 -2.25 -27.49 23.42
CA GLU A 192 -2.50 -27.92 24.81
C GLU A 192 -3.78 -28.77 24.85
N GLY A 193 -3.58 -30.07 24.65
CA GLY A 193 -4.49 -31.10 25.10
C GLY A 193 -3.63 -32.17 25.75
N THR A 194 -3.66 -32.25 27.08
CA THR A 194 -3.78 -33.49 27.88
C THR A 194 -3.41 -33.25 29.36
N GLY A 195 -4.24 -33.83 30.24
CA GLY A 195 -4.03 -34.04 31.69
C GLY A 195 -4.67 -32.96 32.57
N SER A 196 -5.57 -33.23 33.52
CA SER A 196 -5.89 -34.44 34.29
C SER A 196 -7.20 -34.22 35.08
N LEU A 197 -7.69 -35.28 35.77
CA LEU A 197 -8.67 -35.35 36.89
C LEU A 197 -10.16 -35.47 36.47
N VAL A 198 -11.00 -36.41 36.94
CA VAL A 198 -10.99 -37.44 38.01
C VAL A 198 -12.10 -38.48 37.71
N HIS A 199 -11.95 -39.69 38.29
CA HIS A 199 -12.88 -40.83 38.45
C HIS A 199 -12.85 -41.93 37.41
#